data_AF-A0A355G2P7-F1
#
_entry.id   AF-A0A355G2P7-F1
#
_cell.length_a   1.000
_cell.length_b   1.000
_cell.length_c   1.000
_cell.angle_alpha   90.00
_cell.angle_beta   90.00
_cell.angle_gamma   90.00
#
_symmetry.space_group_name_H-M   'P 1'
#
loop_
_entity.id
_entity.type
_entity.pdbx_description
1 polymer ?
#
loop_
_entity_poly.entity_id
_entity_poly.type
_entity_poly.pdbx_seq_one_letter_code
_entity_poly.pdbx_strand_id
1 'polypeptide(L)' 'MDFESRIVASGYTQEDANEQSLRPQTIEDYIGQEKVKENLKIYIEAAKSRNETLDHCLLYGPPGLGKTTLAGIIAN' A
#
# COMPACT_ATOMS: atom_id res chain seq x y z
N MET A 1 -16.08 24.47 -29.33
CA MET A 1 -14.77 23.80 -29.23
C MET A 1 -14.99 22.66 -28.26
N ASP A 2 -15.18 21.45 -28.81
CA ASP A 2 -15.28 20.23 -28.03
C ASP A 2 -14.01 20.10 -27.21
N PHE A 3 -14.14 20.20 -25.89
CA PHE A 3 -13.10 19.74 -24.99
C PHE A 3 -13.03 18.23 -25.19
N GLU A 4 -12.10 17.79 -26.04
CA GLU A 4 -11.73 16.39 -26.17
C GLU A 4 -11.65 15.80 -24.77
N SER A 5 -12.53 14.86 -24.51
CA SER A 5 -12.49 14.00 -23.33
C SER A 5 -11.05 13.59 -23.11
N ARG A 6 -10.48 13.95 -21.96
CA ARG A 6 -9.14 13.51 -21.56
C ARG A 6 -9.02 12.01 -21.85
N ILE A 7 -8.19 11.66 -22.83
CA ILE A 7 -8.00 10.29 -23.34
C ILE A 7 -7.43 9.34 -22.25
N VAL A 8 -6.97 9.90 -21.12
CA VAL A 8 -6.50 9.14 -19.96
C VAL A 8 -7.35 9.52 -18.74
N ALA A 9 -8.61 9.14 -18.74
CA ALA A 9 -9.32 8.97 -17.47
C ALA A 9 -8.93 7.59 -16.93
N SER A 10 -8.20 7.53 -15.81
CA SER A 10 -8.02 6.30 -15.04
C SER A 10 -9.35 5.95 -14.36
N GLY A 11 -10.34 5.55 -15.15
CA GLY A 11 -11.53 4.92 -14.61
C GLY A 11 -11.11 3.61 -13.97
N TYR A 12 -11.61 3.33 -12.77
CA TYR A 12 -11.38 2.05 -12.13
C TYR A 12 -11.98 0.95 -13.01
N THR A 13 -11.13 0.07 -13.52
CA THR A 13 -11.54 -1.03 -14.40
C THR A 13 -11.66 -2.33 -13.62
N GLN A 14 -12.26 -3.33 -14.27
CA GLN A 14 -12.30 -4.68 -13.70
C GLN A 14 -10.89 -5.32 -13.63
N GLU A 15 -9.95 -4.92 -14.49
CA GLU A 15 -8.56 -5.34 -14.42
C GLU A 15 -7.86 -4.81 -13.16
N ASP A 16 -8.12 -3.56 -12.77
CA ASP A 16 -7.59 -2.99 -11.52
C ASP A 16 -8.06 -3.76 -10.27
N ALA A 17 -9.32 -4.22 -10.27
CA ALA A 17 -9.88 -5.05 -9.20
C ALA A 17 -9.19 -6.41 -9.11
N ASN A 18 -8.88 -7.02 -10.27
CA ASN A 18 -8.16 -8.28 -10.32
C ASN A 18 -6.70 -8.11 -9.86
N GLU A 19 -6.04 -7.00 -10.20
CA GLU A 19 -4.70 -6.70 -9.69
C GLU A 19 -4.67 -6.55 -8.17
N GLN A 20 -5.70 -5.96 -7.55
CA GLN A 20 -5.77 -5.86 -6.09
C GLN A 20 -5.78 -7.24 -5.42
N SER A 21 -6.46 -8.22 -6.02
CA SER A 21 -6.50 -9.59 -5.49
C SER A 21 -5.13 -10.30 -5.49
N LEU A 22 -4.22 -9.88 -6.37
CA LEU A 22 -2.85 -10.41 -6.46
C LEU A 22 -1.87 -9.71 -5.51
N ARG A 23 -2.25 -8.54 -4.96
CA ARG A 23 -1.40 -7.81 -4.04
C ARG A 23 -1.50 -8.44 -2.65
N PRO A 24 -0.35 -8.66 -1.97
CA PRO A 24 -0.31 -9.02 -0.55
C PRO A 24 -1.26 -8.15 0.28
N GLN A 25 -2.09 -8.79 1.10
CA GLN A 25 -3.09 -8.10 1.94
C GLN A 25 -2.56 -7.88 3.36
N THR A 26 -1.71 -8.80 3.83
CA THR A 26 -1.09 -8.74 5.16
C THR A 26 0.42 -8.58 5.06
N ILE A 27 1.06 -8.24 6.17
CA ILE A 27 2.52 -8.12 6.24
C ILE A 27 3.20 -9.49 6.08
N GLU A 28 2.50 -10.56 6.47
CA GLU A 28 2.92 -11.96 6.32
C GLU A 28 2.94 -12.39 4.85
N ASP A 29 2.01 -11.89 4.03
CA ASP A 29 1.95 -12.18 2.59
C ASP A 29 3.05 -11.46 1.80
N TYR A 30 3.71 -10.47 2.41
CA TYR A 30 4.70 -9.64 1.73
C TYR A 30 6.09 -10.30 1.70
N ILE A 31 6.57 -10.62 0.50
CA ILE A 31 7.82 -11.36 0.28
C ILE A 31 9.02 -10.40 0.28
N GLY A 32 10.02 -10.70 1.11
CA GLY A 32 11.24 -9.91 1.25
C GLY A 32 11.06 -8.65 2.11
N GLN A 33 12.01 -7.72 2.02
CA GLN A 33 12.04 -6.49 2.82
C GLN A 33 11.97 -6.74 4.35
N GLU A 34 12.63 -7.78 4.85
CA GLU A 34 12.51 -8.24 6.25
C GLU A 34 12.68 -7.12 7.29
N LYS A 35 13.69 -6.25 7.12
CA LYS A 35 13.91 -5.10 8.01
C LYS A 35 12.73 -4.12 8.03
N VAL A 36 12.10 -3.88 6.88
CA VAL A 36 10.93 -2.98 6.78
C VAL A 36 9.72 -3.63 7.44
N LYS A 37 9.50 -4.93 7.19
CA LYS A 37 8.41 -5.69 7.81
C LYS A 37 8.53 -5.70 9.33
N GLU A 38 9.72 -5.97 9.87
CA GLU A 38 9.98 -5.97 11.31
C GLU A 38 9.68 -4.60 11.94
N ASN A 39 10.20 -3.53 11.36
CA ASN A 39 9.93 -2.18 11.84
C ASN A 39 8.43 -1.84 11.81
N LEU A 40 7.75 -2.15 10.71
CA LEU A 40 6.31 -1.90 10.59
C LEU A 40 5.49 -2.71 11.59
N LYS A 41 5.85 -3.98 11.83
CA LYS A 41 5.20 -4.80 12.88
C LYS A 41 5.29 -4.11 14.23
N ILE A 42 6.49 -3.67 14.63
CA ILE A 42 6.70 -2.97 15.90
C ILE A 42 5.85 -1.71 15.98
N TYR A 43 5.82 -0.88 14.94
CA TYR A 43 5.03 0.36 14.94
C TYR A 43 3.52 0.09 15.02
N ILE A 44 3.02 -0.87 14.24
CA ILE A 44 1.60 -1.24 14.22
C ILE A 44 1.18 -1.82 15.58
N GLU A 45 1.98 -2.73 16.15
CA GLU A 45 1.71 -3.30 17.47
C GLU A 45 1.75 -2.24 18.57
N ALA A 46 2.67 -1.29 18.50
CA ALA A 46 2.75 -0.19 19.45
C ALA A 46 1.55 0.76 19.34
N ALA A 47 1.10 1.09 18.13
CA ALA A 47 -0.10 1.91 17.92
C ALA A 47 -1.36 1.18 18.44
N LYS A 48 -1.50 -0.12 18.12
CA LYS A 48 -2.59 -0.96 18.62
C LYS A 48 -2.60 -1.06 20.15
N SER A 49 -1.45 -1.22 20.80
CA SER A 49 -1.37 -1.34 22.26
C SER A 49 -1.74 -0.04 22.99
N ARG A 50 -1.51 1.12 22.36
CA ARG A 50 -1.95 2.43 22.85
C ARG A 50 -3.40 2.77 22.47
N ASN A 51 -4.03 1.96 21.62
CA ASN A 51 -5.33 2.24 21.02
C ASN A 51 -5.37 3.60 20.29
N GLU A 52 -4.29 3.91 19.58
CA GLU A 52 -4.09 5.13 18.80
C GLU A 52 -3.88 4.80 17.32
N THR A 53 -3.98 5.81 16.46
CA THR A 53 -3.60 5.67 15.05
C THR A 53 -2.09 5.49 14.91
N LEU A 54 -1.66 4.75 13.89
CA LEU A 54 -0.25 4.70 13.50
C LEU A 54 0.26 6.12 13.19
N ASP A 55 1.48 6.43 13.63
CA ASP A 55 2.15 7.68 13.29
C ASP A 55 2.38 7.82 11.78
N HIS A 56 2.68 9.03 11.33
CA HIS A 56 2.95 9.32 9.93
C HIS A 56 4.11 8.47 9.39
N CYS A 57 3.85 7.75 8.30
CA CYS A 57 4.83 6.89 7.63
C CYS A 57 5.22 7.47 6.25
N LEU A 58 6.52 7.55 5.98
CA LEU A 58 7.05 7.89 4.66
C LEU A 58 7.69 6.66 4.01
N LEU A 59 7.08 6.16 2.93
CA LEU A 59 7.63 5.07 2.13
C LEU A 59 8.41 5.67 0.94
N TYR A 60 9.74 5.52 0.94
CA TYR A 60 10.61 6.05 -0.11
C TYR A 60 11.51 4.97 -0.72
N GLY A 61 11.95 5.19 -1.96
CA GLY A 61 12.88 4.32 -2.67
C GLY A 61 12.57 4.15 -4.16
N PRO A 62 13.47 3.48 -4.92
CA PRO A 62 13.32 3.17 -6.34
C PRO A 62 11.94 2.59 -6.75
N PRO A 63 11.54 2.73 -8.03
CA PRO A 63 10.30 2.11 -8.53
C PRO A 63 10.35 0.58 -8.38
N GLY A 64 9.18 -0.06 -8.22
CA GLY A 64 9.07 -1.52 -8.13
C GLY A 64 9.33 -2.14 -6.74
N LEU A 65 9.69 -1.36 -5.73
CA LEU A 65 9.96 -1.88 -4.37
C LEU A 65 8.72 -2.12 -3.48
N GLY A 66 7.52 -2.08 -4.06
CA GLY A 66 6.27 -2.38 -3.34
C GLY A 66 5.81 -1.32 -2.33
N LYS A 67 6.20 -0.05 -2.49
CA LYS A 67 5.76 1.07 -1.63
C LYS A 67 4.23 1.20 -1.55
N THR A 68 3.56 1.15 -2.71
CA THR A 68 2.08 1.22 -2.76
C THR A 68 1.43 0.00 -2.13
N THR A 69 2.04 -1.19 -2.31
CA THR A 69 1.58 -2.43 -1.67
C THR A 69 1.71 -2.35 -0.16
N LEU A 70 2.85 -1.89 0.37
CA LEU A 70 3.06 -1.68 1.81
C LEU A 70 2.08 -0.66 2.39
N ALA A 71 1.80 0.43 1.68
CA ALA A 71 0.77 1.38 2.10
C ALA A 71 -0.63 0.73 2.21
N GLY A 72 -0.97 -0.15 1.26
CA GLY A 72 -2.20 -0.94 1.31
C GLY A 72 -2.25 -1.88 2.50
N ILE A 73 -1.16 -2.61 2.77
CA ILE A 73 -1.06 -3.51 3.93
C ILE A 73 -1.21 -2.75 5.26
N ILE A 74 -0.63 -1.55 5.37
CA ILE A 74 -0.75 -0.71 6.58
C ILE A 74 -2.19 -0.25 6.81
N ALA A 75 -2.97 -0.09 5.74
CA ALA A 75 -4.35 0.38 5.82
C ALA A 75 -5.39 -0.72 6.14
N ASN A 76 -5.02 -2.00 5.98
CA ASN A 76 -5.83 -3.17 6.31
C ASN A 76 -5.82 -3.48 7.81
#